data_AF-A0A1F8S0X9-F1
#
_entry.id   AF-A0A1F8S0X9-F1
#
_cell.length_a   1.000
_cell.length_b   1.000
_cell.length_c   1.000
_cell.angle_alpha   90.00
_cell.angle_beta   90.00
_cell.angle_gamma   90.00
#
_symmetry.space_group_name_H-M   'P 1'
#
loop_
_entity.id
_entity.type
_entity.pdbx_description
1 polymer ?
#
loop_
_entity_poly.entity_id
_entity_poly.type
_entity_poly.pdbx_seq_one_letter_code
_entity_poly.pdbx_strand_id
1 'polypeptide(L)'
;MMTTRLRSRSGLRTGVITLSLAGALAGCQTPTAAPPADRAGGAPAPTELTLITGENDPSEVQPFVDAVERLTDGSLTVKVKTDWRPGGAAYESGIIQDVIDGKADLGVTGVRAFDVEAFGVTAFQGFLAPFLITSYDLQERVLGGAAAEATLAALEPLGLAGIGLDPGPLRLPLGISRPLTSVTDFEGATFGAREGAITAATLDALGGTATTFVPGQASGLDGMEAHLSLIANAGYDEGADSLASDLVLWPRVSVLFANAAAFDRLSPEQQAALRQAAIDARAVRLTEIGWEEDEGLTRLCRMGIKLTAAGEPALEGLRQAVAPVYDTIARDPLAAAVMEDARRLAAISTGQAPAIECTEAPASSTPSSAASPSPLEGAWEVCVTWEEMLAAGADAGENNPENIGCHVLRFEGDRFWNYRPGSEPGSHGAGFLSDGTVEIDEADQSITFHEDGYRFVYTWSLFEDTLSFRKVSFGPTARVVKPYTRSDE
;
A
#
# COMPACT_ATOMS: atom_id res chain seq x y z
N MET A 1 -65.87 -38.05 25.96
CA MET A 1 -65.67 -39.28 26.75
C MET A 1 -64.60 -39.00 27.80
N MET A 2 -65.01 -38.81 29.06
CA MET A 2 -64.60 -39.59 30.24
C MET A 2 -63.08 -39.61 30.50
N THR A 3 -62.54 -38.74 31.37
CA THR A 3 -62.27 -39.02 32.80
C THR A 3 -61.54 -40.34 33.10
N THR A 4 -60.41 -40.27 33.82
CA THR A 4 -60.20 -40.89 35.17
C THR A 4 -58.76 -41.36 35.46
N ARG A 5 -58.09 -40.60 36.36
CA ARG A 5 -57.28 -40.95 37.55
C ARG A 5 -55.99 -41.81 37.55
N LEU A 6 -54.97 -41.17 38.15
CA LEU A 6 -54.09 -41.55 39.28
C LEU A 6 -53.43 -42.93 39.36
N ARG A 7 -52.12 -42.90 39.65
CA ARG A 7 -51.57 -43.59 40.83
C ARG A 7 -50.41 -42.84 41.48
N SER A 8 -50.63 -42.53 42.75
CA SER A 8 -49.70 -42.02 43.76
C SER A 8 -48.71 -43.10 44.21
N ARG A 9 -47.47 -42.70 44.55
CA ARG A 9 -46.73 -43.27 45.68
C ARG A 9 -45.96 -42.17 46.41
N SER A 10 -46.43 -41.91 47.63
CA SER A 10 -45.84 -41.14 48.70
C SER A 10 -44.68 -41.88 49.38
N GLY A 11 -43.68 -41.13 49.82
CA GLY A 11 -42.59 -41.60 50.67
C GLY A 11 -42.03 -40.44 51.49
N LEU A 12 -42.64 -40.19 52.64
CA LEU A 12 -42.30 -39.17 53.62
C LEU A 12 -41.19 -39.72 54.56
N ARG A 13 -40.09 -38.99 54.78
CA ARG A 13 -39.23 -39.14 55.96
C ARG A 13 -38.76 -37.76 56.46
N THR A 14 -39.43 -37.32 57.53
CA THR A 14 -38.91 -36.67 58.76
C THR A 14 -37.37 -36.74 58.87
N GLY A 15 -36.58 -35.70 59.14
CA GLY A 15 -36.79 -34.46 59.88
C GLY A 15 -35.86 -34.48 61.09
N VAL A 16 -34.81 -33.65 61.12
CA VAL A 16 -34.13 -33.17 62.36
C VAL A 16 -33.61 -31.75 62.10
N ILE A 17 -34.23 -30.80 62.80
CA ILE A 17 -33.77 -29.42 62.98
C ILE A 17 -33.06 -29.40 64.34
N THR A 18 -31.80 -28.99 64.38
CA THR A 18 -31.12 -28.62 65.62
C THR A 18 -30.77 -27.14 65.56
N LEU A 19 -31.61 -26.36 66.23
CA LEU A 19 -31.38 -24.97 66.60
C LEU A 19 -30.55 -24.97 67.89
N SER A 20 -29.41 -24.30 67.92
CA SER A 20 -28.66 -24.04 69.16
C SER A 20 -28.21 -22.59 69.16
N LEU A 21 -28.87 -21.81 70.02
CA LEU A 21 -28.65 -20.40 70.28
C LEU A 21 -27.95 -20.30 71.65
N ALA A 22 -26.84 -19.55 71.72
CA ALA A 22 -26.46 -18.63 72.80
C ALA A 22 -24.93 -18.54 72.99
N GLY A 23 -24.43 -17.31 73.11
CA GLY A 23 -23.09 -17.03 73.65
C GLY A 23 -22.43 -15.78 73.09
N ALA A 24 -23.03 -14.60 73.31
CA ALA A 24 -22.35 -13.33 73.08
C ALA A 24 -21.24 -13.13 74.12
N LEU A 25 -19.99 -13.04 73.66
CA LEU A 25 -18.89 -12.42 74.41
C LEU A 25 -18.23 -11.39 73.49
N ALA A 26 -18.31 -10.14 73.91
CA ALA A 26 -17.66 -9.01 73.27
C ALA A 26 -16.14 -9.14 73.41
N GLY A 27 -15.43 -9.07 72.28
CA GLY A 27 -13.98 -8.91 72.22
C GLY A 27 -13.63 -7.99 71.06
N CYS A 28 -13.17 -6.78 71.36
CA CYS A 28 -12.55 -5.89 70.37
C CYS A 28 -11.25 -6.53 69.88
N GLN A 29 -11.12 -6.79 68.57
CA GLN A 29 -9.85 -6.97 67.89
C GLN A 29 -10.01 -6.68 66.38
N THR A 30 -9.19 -5.73 65.93
CA THR A 30 -8.79 -5.29 64.57
C THR A 30 -9.38 -6.00 63.34
N PRO A 31 -9.78 -5.26 62.27
CA PRO A 31 -10.30 -5.85 61.05
C PRO A 31 -9.18 -6.61 60.31
N THR A 32 -9.27 -7.93 60.30
CA THR A 32 -8.51 -8.78 59.37
C THR A 32 -9.02 -8.52 57.96
N ALA A 33 -8.11 -8.05 57.10
CA ALA A 33 -8.32 -7.87 55.68
C ALA A 33 -8.90 -9.15 55.05
N ALA A 34 -9.92 -8.97 54.22
CA ALA A 34 -10.37 -10.01 53.30
C ALA A 34 -9.19 -10.43 52.40
N PRO A 35 -9.08 -11.71 52.01
CA PRO A 35 -8.08 -12.12 51.04
C PRO A 35 -8.27 -11.30 49.75
N PRO A 36 -7.19 -10.86 49.09
CA PRO A 36 -7.32 -10.18 47.82
C PRO A 36 -8.06 -11.11 46.87
N ALA A 37 -9.18 -10.64 46.32
CA ALA A 37 -9.78 -11.29 45.18
C ALA A 37 -8.74 -11.24 44.06
N ASP A 38 -8.25 -12.41 43.66
CA ASP A 38 -7.44 -12.57 42.46
C ASP A 38 -8.26 -12.06 41.26
N ARG A 39 -8.10 -10.77 40.94
CA ARG A 39 -8.42 -10.23 39.63
C ARG A 39 -7.25 -10.54 38.71
N ALA A 40 -7.06 -11.83 38.44
CA ALA A 40 -6.34 -12.26 37.25
C ALA A 40 -7.26 -12.06 36.03
N GLY A 41 -7.60 -10.79 35.75
CA GLY A 41 -8.08 -10.39 34.44
C GLY A 41 -6.83 -10.12 33.61
N GLY A 42 -6.28 -11.15 32.98
CA GLY A 42 -5.33 -10.93 31.89
C GLY A 42 -5.98 -10.00 30.87
N ALA A 43 -5.20 -9.07 30.30
CA ALA A 43 -5.71 -8.26 29.20
C ALA A 43 -6.38 -9.18 28.16
N PRO A 44 -7.57 -8.83 27.65
CA PRO A 44 -8.21 -9.63 26.61
C PRO A 44 -7.22 -9.83 25.45
N ALA A 45 -7.22 -11.04 24.88
CA ALA A 45 -6.36 -11.35 23.75
C ALA A 45 -6.64 -10.34 22.60
N PRO A 46 -5.60 -9.86 21.89
CA PRO A 46 -5.77 -8.98 20.75
C PRO A 46 -6.79 -9.52 19.77
N THR A 47 -7.65 -8.65 19.24
CA THR A 47 -8.50 -9.00 18.10
C THR A 47 -7.61 -9.00 16.86
N GLU A 48 -7.58 -10.10 16.10
CA GLU A 48 -6.88 -10.17 14.81
C GLU A 48 -7.91 -10.13 13.67
N LEU A 49 -7.70 -9.26 12.68
CA LEU A 49 -8.46 -9.19 11.44
C LEU A 49 -7.64 -9.74 10.27
N THR A 50 -8.26 -10.47 9.36
CA THR A 50 -7.61 -10.86 8.09
C THR A 50 -7.92 -9.85 6.99
N LEU A 51 -6.89 -9.25 6.40
CA LEU A 51 -6.97 -8.43 5.20
C LEU A 51 -6.52 -9.23 3.98
N ILE A 52 -7.33 -9.25 2.91
CA ILE A 52 -6.96 -9.86 1.63
C ILE A 52 -6.66 -8.80 0.57
N THR A 53 -5.57 -8.99 -0.16
CA THR A 53 -5.18 -8.19 -1.33
C THR A 53 -4.74 -9.11 -2.46
N GLY A 54 -4.92 -8.67 -3.70
CA GLY A 54 -4.45 -9.40 -4.88
C GLY A 54 -3.02 -9.03 -5.30
N GLU A 55 -2.44 -8.02 -4.67
CA GLU A 55 -1.02 -7.70 -4.85
C GLU A 55 -0.15 -8.80 -4.24
N ASN A 56 1.04 -9.00 -4.78
CA ASN A 56 1.96 -10.09 -4.42
C ASN A 56 2.69 -9.85 -3.09
N ASP A 57 2.81 -8.60 -2.66
CA ASP A 57 3.40 -8.22 -1.39
C ASP A 57 2.49 -7.22 -0.63
N PRO A 58 2.69 -7.03 0.68
CA PRO A 58 1.80 -6.23 1.50
C PRO A 58 2.16 -4.72 1.52
N SER A 59 3.15 -4.25 0.75
CA SER A 59 3.67 -2.88 0.83
C SER A 59 2.58 -1.82 0.75
N GLU A 60 1.66 -1.93 -0.22
CA GLU A 60 0.55 -0.97 -0.40
C GLU A 60 -0.32 -0.82 0.86
N VAL A 61 -0.42 -1.85 1.72
CA VAL A 61 -1.25 -1.82 2.94
C VAL A 61 -0.45 -1.79 4.24
N GLN A 62 0.87 -1.90 4.18
CA GLN A 62 1.71 -1.97 5.38
C GLN A 62 1.61 -0.71 6.24
N PRO A 63 1.61 0.52 5.69
CA PRO A 63 1.42 1.73 6.50
C PRO A 63 0.09 1.74 7.27
N PHE A 64 -0.97 1.16 6.70
CA PHE A 64 -2.25 0.99 7.39
C PHE A 64 -2.14 -0.02 8.54
N VAL A 65 -1.51 -1.18 8.30
CA VAL A 65 -1.30 -2.21 9.34
C VAL A 65 -0.53 -1.63 10.53
N ASP A 66 0.57 -0.93 10.27
CA ASP A 66 1.41 -0.31 11.30
C ASP A 66 0.66 0.77 12.09
N ALA A 67 -0.16 1.57 11.39
CA ALA A 67 -0.99 2.58 12.03
C ALA A 67 -2.08 1.95 12.91
N VAL A 68 -2.69 0.83 12.51
CA VAL A 68 -3.68 0.10 13.34
C VAL A 68 -3.04 -0.41 14.63
N GLU A 69 -1.89 -1.07 14.54
CA GLU A 69 -1.20 -1.59 15.71
C GLU A 69 -0.81 -0.46 16.68
N ARG A 70 -0.25 0.63 16.14
CA ARG A 70 0.14 1.83 16.90
C ARG A 70 -1.05 2.51 17.57
N LEU A 71 -2.16 2.71 16.86
CA LEU A 71 -3.34 3.43 17.39
C LEU A 71 -4.12 2.62 18.43
N THR A 72 -3.93 1.31 18.46
CA THR A 72 -4.67 0.41 19.36
C THR A 72 -3.80 -0.20 20.45
N ASP A 73 -2.53 0.21 20.57
CA ASP A 73 -1.53 -0.37 21.47
C ASP A 73 -1.50 -1.91 21.36
N GLY A 74 -1.64 -2.43 20.14
CA GLY A 74 -1.69 -3.87 19.84
C GLY A 74 -2.97 -4.59 20.25
N SER A 75 -4.03 -3.89 20.70
CA SER A 75 -5.32 -4.52 20.98
C SER A 75 -6.10 -4.94 19.72
N LEU A 76 -5.72 -4.40 18.56
CA LEU A 76 -6.17 -4.82 17.23
C LEU A 76 -4.94 -5.05 16.34
N THR A 77 -4.88 -6.20 15.68
CA THR A 77 -3.85 -6.52 14.69
C THR A 77 -4.48 -6.86 13.35
N VAL A 78 -3.75 -6.62 12.26
CA VAL A 78 -4.19 -6.94 10.89
C VAL A 78 -3.19 -7.91 10.27
N LYS A 79 -3.69 -9.08 9.88
CA LYS A 79 -2.92 -10.08 9.16
C LYS A 79 -3.23 -9.99 7.67
N VAL A 80 -2.23 -9.62 6.88
CA VAL A 80 -2.36 -9.50 5.42
C VAL A 80 -2.16 -10.86 4.74
N LYS A 81 -3.02 -11.16 3.77
CA LYS A 81 -2.87 -12.26 2.81
C LYS A 81 -2.77 -11.66 1.42
N THR A 82 -1.60 -11.81 0.82
CA THR A 82 -1.26 -11.38 -0.54
C THR A 82 -1.59 -12.47 -1.55
N ASP A 83 -1.39 -12.18 -2.85
CA ASP A 83 -1.66 -13.09 -3.97
C ASP A 83 -3.07 -13.71 -3.93
N TRP A 84 -4.05 -12.98 -3.39
CA TRP A 84 -5.41 -13.50 -3.28
C TRP A 84 -6.04 -13.59 -4.67
N ARG A 85 -6.50 -14.80 -5.03
CA ARG A 85 -7.05 -15.13 -6.37
C ARG A 85 -6.03 -14.86 -7.49
N PRO A 86 -4.88 -15.56 -7.49
CA PRO A 86 -3.82 -15.30 -8.44
C PRO A 86 -4.26 -15.61 -9.88
N GLY A 87 -3.78 -14.82 -10.84
CA GLY A 87 -3.97 -15.06 -12.28
C GLY A 87 -5.37 -14.77 -12.83
N GLY A 88 -6.31 -14.27 -12.01
CA GLY A 88 -7.64 -13.88 -12.48
C GLY A 88 -7.67 -12.43 -12.97
N ALA A 89 -8.21 -12.18 -14.18
CA ALA A 89 -8.39 -10.82 -14.69
C ALA A 89 -9.39 -9.97 -13.84
N ALA A 90 -10.30 -10.64 -13.13
CA ALA A 90 -11.32 -10.05 -12.24
C ALA A 90 -11.05 -10.37 -10.76
N TYR A 91 -9.76 -10.43 -10.35
CA TYR A 91 -9.38 -10.80 -8.98
C TYR A 91 -9.97 -9.83 -7.93
N GLU A 92 -10.04 -8.54 -8.23
CA GLU A 92 -10.61 -7.51 -7.34
C GLU A 92 -12.10 -7.73 -7.09
N SER A 93 -12.90 -7.99 -8.14
CA SER A 93 -14.31 -8.37 -7.96
C SER A 93 -14.46 -9.62 -7.09
N GLY A 94 -13.54 -10.58 -7.24
CA GLY A 94 -13.47 -11.75 -6.39
C GLY A 94 -13.12 -11.44 -4.92
N ILE A 95 -12.22 -10.48 -4.67
CA ILE A 95 -11.87 -10.00 -3.33
C ILE A 95 -13.08 -9.35 -2.67
N ILE A 96 -13.76 -8.44 -3.37
CA ILE A 96 -14.97 -7.78 -2.88
C ILE A 96 -16.01 -8.83 -2.47
N GLN A 97 -16.29 -9.80 -3.36
CA GLN A 97 -17.24 -10.87 -3.05
C GLN A 97 -16.80 -11.74 -1.87
N ASP A 98 -15.50 -12.02 -1.72
CA ASP A 98 -15.00 -12.84 -0.62
C ASP A 98 -15.12 -12.15 0.74
N VAL A 99 -14.96 -10.83 0.80
CA VAL A 99 -15.23 -10.04 2.03
C VAL A 99 -16.73 -9.97 2.31
N ILE A 100 -17.57 -9.77 1.29
CA ILE A 100 -19.04 -9.84 1.43
C ILE A 100 -19.46 -11.20 2.02
N ASP A 101 -18.88 -12.29 1.50
CA ASP A 101 -19.12 -13.67 1.95
C ASP A 101 -18.52 -13.97 3.35
N GLY A 102 -17.71 -13.07 3.91
CA GLY A 102 -17.07 -13.21 5.22
C GLY A 102 -15.88 -14.19 5.23
N LYS A 103 -15.22 -14.42 4.08
CA LYS A 103 -14.00 -15.25 4.00
C LYS A 103 -12.75 -14.53 4.51
N ALA A 104 -12.81 -13.21 4.56
CA ALA A 104 -11.85 -12.32 5.19
C ALA A 104 -12.61 -11.16 5.85
N ASP A 105 -11.98 -10.51 6.84
CA ASP A 105 -12.61 -9.41 7.57
C ASP A 105 -12.45 -8.08 6.83
N LEU A 106 -11.33 -7.90 6.14
CA LEU A 106 -10.95 -6.69 5.41
C LEU A 106 -10.53 -7.02 3.97
N GLY A 107 -10.72 -6.06 3.07
CA GLY A 107 -10.21 -6.09 1.71
C GLY A 107 -9.75 -4.71 1.25
N VAL A 108 -8.89 -4.72 0.24
CA VAL A 108 -8.47 -3.53 -0.51
C VAL A 108 -8.55 -3.82 -1.99
N THR A 109 -9.15 -2.91 -2.75
CA THR A 109 -9.22 -2.98 -4.22
C THR A 109 -9.29 -1.57 -4.81
N GLY A 110 -8.96 -1.43 -6.11
CA GLY A 110 -9.22 -0.20 -6.84
C GLY A 110 -10.71 0.16 -6.83
N VAL A 111 -11.03 1.45 -6.69
CA VAL A 111 -12.43 1.91 -6.60
C VAL A 111 -13.27 1.58 -7.83
N ARG A 112 -12.63 1.45 -9.01
CA ARG A 112 -13.29 1.00 -10.25
C ARG A 112 -13.88 -0.40 -10.17
N ALA A 113 -13.36 -1.28 -9.31
CA ALA A 113 -13.89 -2.64 -9.19
C ALA A 113 -15.31 -2.65 -8.62
N PHE A 114 -15.78 -1.54 -8.02
CA PHE A 114 -17.11 -1.42 -7.45
C PHE A 114 -18.18 -0.91 -8.44
N ASP A 115 -17.79 -0.31 -9.58
CA ASP A 115 -18.74 0.25 -10.56
C ASP A 115 -19.13 -0.74 -11.67
N VAL A 116 -18.61 -1.96 -11.60
CA VAL A 116 -19.02 -3.08 -12.46
C VAL A 116 -20.47 -3.50 -12.17
N GLU A 117 -21.12 -4.12 -13.15
CA GLU A 117 -22.54 -4.52 -13.06
C GLU A 117 -22.88 -5.36 -11.81
N ALA A 118 -21.93 -6.18 -11.34
CA ALA A 118 -22.12 -7.04 -10.18
C ALA A 118 -22.35 -6.27 -8.87
N PHE A 119 -21.79 -5.06 -8.71
CA PHE A 119 -21.88 -4.27 -7.48
C PHE A 119 -22.62 -2.94 -7.67
N GLY A 120 -22.49 -2.30 -8.83
CA GLY A 120 -23.27 -1.13 -9.23
C GLY A 120 -23.06 0.12 -8.35
N VAL A 121 -21.92 0.26 -7.67
CA VAL A 121 -21.63 1.40 -6.79
C VAL A 121 -21.01 2.52 -7.62
N THR A 122 -21.80 3.55 -7.93
CA THR A 122 -21.39 4.68 -8.77
C THR A 122 -20.74 5.82 -7.99
N ALA A 123 -20.84 5.84 -6.66
CA ALA A 123 -20.35 6.94 -5.82
C ALA A 123 -18.85 7.22 -5.97
N PHE A 124 -18.04 6.21 -6.28
CA PHE A 124 -16.60 6.36 -6.48
C PHE A 124 -16.20 6.85 -7.87
N GLN A 125 -17.12 6.95 -8.82
CA GLN A 125 -16.81 7.26 -10.23
C GLN A 125 -16.16 8.64 -10.41
N GLY A 126 -16.33 9.56 -9.45
CA GLY A 126 -15.69 10.88 -9.44
C GLY A 126 -14.16 10.82 -9.41
N PHE A 127 -13.56 9.77 -8.83
CA PHE A 127 -12.11 9.57 -8.83
C PHE A 127 -11.57 9.11 -10.19
N LEU A 128 -12.44 8.57 -11.05
CA LEU A 128 -12.12 8.00 -12.35
C LEU A 128 -12.41 8.96 -13.51
N ALA A 129 -12.78 10.22 -13.20
CA ALA A 129 -13.05 11.23 -14.21
C ALA A 129 -11.78 11.50 -15.04
N PRO A 130 -11.78 11.20 -16.36
CA PRO A 130 -10.56 11.21 -17.15
C PRO A 130 -9.97 12.62 -17.26
N PHE A 131 -8.65 12.75 -17.08
CA PHE A 131 -7.89 14.00 -17.15
C PHE A 131 -8.20 15.02 -16.04
N LEU A 132 -8.91 14.63 -14.97
CA LEU A 132 -9.28 15.54 -13.88
C LEU A 132 -8.23 15.59 -12.76
N ILE A 133 -7.95 14.44 -12.14
CA ILE A 133 -7.00 14.33 -11.04
C ILE A 133 -5.66 13.91 -11.63
N THR A 134 -4.76 14.87 -11.81
CA THR A 134 -3.54 14.72 -12.63
C THR A 134 -2.25 14.90 -11.86
N SER A 135 -2.30 15.06 -10.54
CA SER A 135 -1.11 15.16 -9.68
C SER A 135 -1.35 14.52 -8.32
N TYR A 136 -0.26 14.12 -7.65
CA TYR A 136 -0.31 13.56 -6.30
C TYR A 136 -0.83 14.58 -5.27
N ASP A 137 -0.45 15.86 -5.35
CA ASP A 137 -1.01 16.95 -4.52
C ASP A 137 -2.53 17.06 -4.68
N LEU A 138 -3.01 17.08 -5.93
CA LEU A 138 -4.45 17.19 -6.18
C LEU A 138 -5.18 15.95 -5.66
N GLN A 139 -4.62 14.76 -5.90
CA GLN A 139 -5.16 13.51 -5.39
C GLN A 139 -5.28 13.54 -3.86
N GLU A 140 -4.21 13.89 -3.14
CA GLU A 140 -4.21 13.97 -1.68
C GLU A 140 -5.32 14.89 -1.16
N ARG A 141 -5.41 16.10 -1.73
CA ARG A 141 -6.39 17.11 -1.32
C ARG A 141 -7.83 16.68 -1.62
N VAL A 142 -8.06 15.97 -2.72
CA VAL A 142 -9.37 15.40 -3.06
C VAL A 142 -9.74 14.28 -2.09
N LEU A 143 -8.84 13.34 -1.82
CA LEU A 143 -9.08 12.23 -0.90
C LEU A 143 -9.30 12.69 0.55
N GLY A 144 -8.67 13.80 0.96
CA GLY A 144 -8.93 14.45 2.26
C GLY A 144 -10.25 15.25 2.33
N GLY A 145 -11.01 15.33 1.24
CA GLY A 145 -12.25 16.10 1.16
C GLY A 145 -13.46 15.37 1.76
N ALA A 146 -14.43 16.15 2.25
CA ALA A 146 -15.67 15.60 2.83
C ALA A 146 -16.51 14.84 1.80
N ALA A 147 -16.49 15.24 0.52
CA ALA A 147 -17.18 14.52 -0.55
C ALA A 147 -16.58 13.13 -0.76
N ALA A 148 -15.24 13.01 -0.73
CA ALA A 148 -14.55 11.74 -0.87
C ALA A 148 -14.87 10.80 0.32
N GLU A 149 -14.81 11.30 1.55
CA GLU A 149 -15.17 10.51 2.74
C GLU A 149 -16.62 10.00 2.68
N ALA A 150 -17.55 10.82 2.20
CA ALA A 150 -18.96 10.44 2.08
C ALA A 150 -19.21 9.28 1.09
N THR A 151 -18.30 9.05 0.13
CA THR A 151 -18.41 7.90 -0.80
C THR A 151 -18.30 6.55 -0.10
N LEU A 152 -17.63 6.46 1.05
CA LEU A 152 -17.42 5.21 1.80
C LEU A 152 -18.74 4.57 2.25
N ALA A 153 -19.76 5.38 2.53
CA ALA A 153 -21.10 4.90 2.92
C ALA A 153 -21.83 4.18 1.77
N ALA A 154 -21.41 4.36 0.52
CA ALA A 154 -22.01 3.69 -0.63
C ALA A 154 -21.75 2.16 -0.64
N LEU A 155 -20.86 1.69 0.22
CA LEU A 155 -20.57 0.26 0.43
C LEU A 155 -21.57 -0.44 1.37
N GLU A 156 -22.30 0.30 2.20
CA GLU A 156 -23.23 -0.26 3.19
C GLU A 156 -24.28 -1.22 2.59
N PRO A 157 -24.92 -0.92 1.43
CA PRO A 157 -25.90 -1.82 0.82
C PRO A 157 -25.33 -3.18 0.39
N LEU A 158 -24.01 -3.29 0.23
CA LEU A 158 -23.31 -4.54 -0.09
C LEU A 158 -22.98 -5.36 1.17
N GLY A 159 -23.31 -4.87 2.36
CA GLY A 159 -22.89 -5.49 3.62
C GLY A 159 -21.43 -5.21 3.96
N LEU A 160 -20.89 -4.10 3.46
CA LEU A 160 -19.51 -3.67 3.68
C LEU A 160 -19.48 -2.34 4.45
N ALA A 161 -18.52 -2.19 5.35
CA ALA A 161 -18.19 -0.93 5.98
C ALA A 161 -16.96 -0.31 5.29
N GLY A 162 -17.10 0.88 4.71
CA GLY A 162 -15.95 1.61 4.18
C GLY A 162 -15.04 2.11 5.31
N ILE A 163 -13.75 1.79 5.21
CA ILE A 163 -12.73 2.12 6.21
C ILE A 163 -11.96 3.37 5.82
N GLY A 164 -11.55 3.47 4.55
CA GLY A 164 -10.84 4.64 4.04
C GLY A 164 -10.47 4.51 2.57
N LEU A 165 -10.14 5.64 1.96
CA LEU A 165 -9.57 5.72 0.62
C LEU A 165 -8.04 5.83 0.72
N ASP A 166 -7.35 5.14 -0.17
CA ASP A 166 -5.89 5.11 -0.27
C ASP A 166 -5.46 5.70 -1.62
N PRO A 167 -4.49 6.62 -1.65
CA PRO A 167 -3.91 7.13 -2.89
C PRO A 167 -3.23 6.02 -3.68
N GLY A 168 -3.15 6.20 -4.99
CA GLY A 168 -2.41 5.32 -5.88
C GLY A 168 -1.68 6.06 -6.98
N PRO A 169 -0.81 5.36 -7.72
CA PRO A 169 -0.06 5.94 -8.82
C PRO A 169 -0.98 6.43 -9.94
N LEU A 170 -0.54 7.43 -10.68
CA LEU A 170 -1.28 8.01 -11.81
C LEU A 170 -1.20 7.09 -13.03
N ARG A 171 -2.33 6.84 -13.68
CA ARG A 171 -2.42 5.99 -14.87
C ARG A 171 -2.22 6.81 -16.14
N LEU A 172 -1.26 6.41 -16.96
CA LEU A 172 -0.94 6.99 -18.25
C LEU A 172 -1.20 5.96 -19.37
N PRO A 173 -1.50 6.40 -20.61
CA PRO A 173 -1.48 5.53 -21.78
C PRO A 173 -0.05 5.14 -22.15
N LEU A 174 0.25 3.86 -22.06
CA LEU A 174 1.37 3.24 -22.74
C LEU A 174 0.91 2.79 -24.12
N GLY A 175 1.44 3.42 -25.15
CA GLY A 175 1.30 3.03 -26.54
C GLY A 175 2.16 1.81 -26.87
N ILE A 176 1.54 0.68 -27.19
CA ILE A 176 2.26 -0.55 -27.56
C ILE A 176 2.53 -0.56 -29.06
N SER A 177 1.48 -0.38 -29.88
CA SER A 177 1.60 -0.38 -31.35
C SER A 177 1.59 1.03 -31.96
N ARG A 178 1.25 2.05 -31.16
CA ARG A 178 0.99 3.44 -31.59
C ARG A 178 1.08 4.42 -30.41
N PRO A 179 1.21 5.75 -30.61
CA PRO A 179 1.54 6.70 -29.54
C PRO A 179 0.45 7.02 -28.51
N LEU A 180 -0.84 6.84 -28.85
CA LEU A 180 -1.99 7.11 -27.96
C LEU A 180 -2.00 8.52 -27.33
N THR A 181 -1.72 9.53 -28.15
CA THR A 181 -1.60 10.94 -27.73
C THR A 181 -2.74 11.82 -28.24
N SER A 182 -3.62 11.31 -29.09
CA SER A 182 -4.73 12.05 -29.71
C SER A 182 -5.94 11.15 -29.93
N VAL A 183 -7.14 11.72 -30.11
CA VAL A 183 -8.37 10.95 -30.38
C VAL A 183 -8.17 9.96 -31.54
N THR A 184 -7.53 10.39 -32.63
CA THR A 184 -7.23 9.54 -33.80
C THR A 184 -6.37 8.33 -33.44
N ASP A 185 -5.46 8.44 -32.47
CA ASP A 185 -4.63 7.31 -32.06
C ASP A 185 -5.46 6.23 -31.35
N PHE A 186 -6.49 6.64 -30.59
CA PHE A 186 -7.40 5.74 -29.89
C PHE A 186 -8.45 5.10 -30.79
N GLU A 187 -8.77 5.68 -31.96
CA GLU A 187 -9.75 5.12 -32.90
C GLU A 187 -9.40 3.68 -33.31
N GLY A 188 -10.30 2.75 -32.99
CA GLY A 188 -10.16 1.32 -33.26
C GLY A 188 -9.05 0.62 -32.46
N ALA A 189 -8.45 1.28 -31.48
CA ALA A 189 -7.39 0.71 -30.65
C ALA A 189 -7.95 -0.33 -29.68
N THR A 190 -7.32 -1.50 -29.59
CA THR A 190 -7.56 -2.47 -28.52
C THR A 190 -6.72 -2.08 -27.31
N PHE A 191 -7.37 -1.58 -26.26
CA PHE A 191 -6.70 -0.96 -25.13
C PHE A 191 -6.82 -1.81 -23.87
N GLY A 192 -5.68 -2.24 -23.33
CA GLY A 192 -5.56 -3.00 -22.09
C GLY A 192 -5.94 -2.15 -20.90
N ALA A 193 -7.02 -2.51 -20.22
CA ALA A 193 -7.41 -1.87 -18.99
C ALA A 193 -8.03 -2.88 -18.04
N ARG A 194 -7.97 -2.57 -16.76
CA ARG A 194 -8.67 -3.36 -15.75
C ARG A 194 -10.18 -3.09 -15.81
N GLU A 195 -10.98 -4.00 -15.26
CA GLU A 195 -12.45 -3.88 -15.32
C GLU A 195 -12.98 -2.66 -14.56
N GLY A 196 -13.95 -1.97 -15.18
CA GLY A 196 -14.62 -0.79 -14.63
C GLY A 196 -15.50 -0.11 -15.69
N ALA A 197 -16.69 0.35 -15.31
CA ALA A 197 -17.67 0.93 -16.22
C ALA A 197 -17.21 2.30 -16.74
N ILE A 198 -16.65 3.17 -15.89
CA ILE A 198 -16.08 4.46 -16.34
C ILE A 198 -14.84 4.27 -17.20
N THR A 199 -14.01 3.26 -16.90
CA THR A 199 -12.85 2.92 -17.72
C THR A 199 -13.29 2.50 -19.13
N ALA A 200 -14.27 1.61 -19.23
CA ALA A 200 -14.84 1.17 -20.52
C ALA A 200 -15.51 2.34 -21.28
N ALA A 201 -16.33 3.15 -20.60
CA ALA A 201 -16.99 4.30 -21.20
C ALA A 201 -16.00 5.36 -21.70
N THR A 202 -14.89 5.56 -20.99
CA THR A 202 -13.82 6.47 -21.44
C THR A 202 -13.18 5.98 -22.72
N LEU A 203 -12.79 4.70 -22.78
CA LEU A 203 -12.14 4.14 -23.95
C LEU A 203 -13.07 4.08 -25.17
N ASP A 204 -14.36 3.78 -24.96
CA ASP A 204 -15.39 3.84 -26.01
C ASP A 204 -15.58 5.28 -26.53
N ALA A 205 -15.65 6.27 -25.64
CA ALA A 205 -15.77 7.68 -26.02
C ALA A 205 -14.54 8.20 -26.80
N LEU A 206 -13.36 7.62 -26.56
CA LEU A 206 -12.14 7.89 -27.34
C LEU A 206 -12.07 7.10 -28.66
N GLY A 207 -13.06 6.25 -28.96
CA GLY A 207 -13.13 5.44 -30.17
C GLY A 207 -12.38 4.11 -30.10
N GLY A 208 -11.85 3.74 -28.94
CA GLY A 208 -11.15 2.48 -28.69
C GLY A 208 -12.05 1.41 -28.07
N THR A 209 -11.46 0.28 -27.71
CA THR A 209 -12.15 -0.82 -27.02
C THR A 209 -11.33 -1.30 -25.84
N ALA A 210 -11.90 -1.23 -24.63
CA ALA A 210 -11.29 -1.77 -23.42
C ALA A 210 -11.24 -3.31 -23.48
N THR A 211 -10.08 -3.89 -23.21
CA THR A 211 -9.91 -5.33 -23.08
C THR A 211 -9.19 -5.65 -21.78
N THR A 212 -9.73 -6.59 -21.00
CA THR A 212 -9.04 -7.09 -19.82
C THR A 212 -7.87 -7.96 -20.24
N PHE A 213 -6.76 -7.83 -19.54
CA PHE A 213 -5.54 -8.57 -19.82
C PHE A 213 -5.05 -9.31 -18.58
N VAL A 214 -4.34 -10.41 -18.80
CA VAL A 214 -3.65 -11.12 -17.73
C VAL A 214 -2.40 -10.31 -17.37
N PRO A 215 -2.13 -10.03 -16.09
CA PRO A 215 -0.90 -9.36 -15.68
C PRO A 215 0.34 -10.02 -16.29
N GLY A 216 1.25 -9.21 -16.81
CA GLY A 216 2.45 -9.63 -17.53
C GLY A 216 2.27 -9.93 -19.01
N GLN A 217 1.06 -9.75 -19.58
CA GLN A 217 0.80 -10.01 -21.00
C GLN A 217 0.21 -8.79 -21.71
N ALA A 218 1.02 -8.18 -22.60
CA ALA A 218 0.62 -7.03 -23.42
C ALA A 218 0.44 -7.36 -24.92
N SER A 219 0.70 -8.61 -25.33
CA SER A 219 0.62 -9.02 -26.73
C SER A 219 -0.79 -8.87 -27.31
N GLY A 220 -0.88 -8.26 -28.49
CA GLY A 220 -2.15 -8.06 -29.20
C GLY A 220 -2.93 -6.80 -28.79
N LEU A 221 -2.40 -6.02 -27.85
CA LEU A 221 -2.93 -4.71 -27.48
C LEU A 221 -2.27 -3.61 -28.32
N ASP A 222 -3.03 -2.55 -28.62
CA ASP A 222 -2.51 -1.31 -29.22
C ASP A 222 -1.96 -0.36 -28.15
N GLY A 223 -2.45 -0.47 -26.92
CA GLY A 223 -1.86 0.14 -25.74
C GLY A 223 -2.56 -0.30 -24.47
N MET A 224 -2.18 0.32 -23.35
CA MET A 224 -2.73 0.01 -22.04
C MET A 224 -2.65 1.19 -21.09
N GLU A 225 -3.47 1.18 -20.03
CA GLU A 225 -3.31 2.10 -18.90
C GLU A 225 -2.34 1.48 -17.88
N ALA A 226 -1.30 2.22 -17.53
CA ALA A 226 -0.28 1.78 -16.60
C ALA A 226 0.35 2.97 -15.88
N HIS A 227 1.11 2.70 -14.82
CA HIS A 227 1.93 3.68 -14.11
C HIS A 227 3.40 3.29 -14.25
N LEU A 228 4.32 4.22 -13.96
CA LEU A 228 5.73 4.09 -14.33
C LEU A 228 6.39 2.86 -13.71
N SER A 229 6.18 2.63 -12.42
CA SER A 229 6.75 1.49 -11.71
C SER A 229 6.24 0.15 -12.26
N LEU A 230 4.95 0.05 -12.59
CA LEU A 230 4.37 -1.14 -13.21
C LEU A 230 4.95 -1.41 -14.59
N ILE A 231 5.10 -0.38 -15.43
CA ILE A 231 5.68 -0.55 -16.77
C ILE A 231 7.09 -1.14 -16.64
N ALA A 232 7.91 -0.53 -15.78
CA ALA A 232 9.29 -0.94 -15.58
C ALA A 232 9.42 -2.34 -14.95
N ASN A 233 8.59 -2.66 -13.96
CA ASN A 233 8.66 -3.93 -13.22
C ASN A 233 8.11 -5.12 -14.00
N ALA A 234 7.07 -4.90 -14.82
CA ALA A 234 6.47 -5.95 -15.64
C ALA A 234 7.09 -6.06 -17.03
N GLY A 235 8.03 -5.19 -17.41
CA GLY A 235 8.67 -5.16 -18.71
C GLY A 235 7.73 -4.78 -19.86
N TYR A 236 6.72 -3.95 -19.59
CA TYR A 236 5.78 -3.53 -20.63
C TYR A 236 6.37 -2.52 -21.62
N ASP A 237 7.50 -1.92 -21.30
CA ASP A 237 8.26 -1.06 -22.19
C ASP A 237 8.94 -1.83 -23.34
N GLU A 238 9.15 -3.15 -23.19
CA GLU A 238 9.74 -3.99 -24.22
C GLU A 238 8.88 -4.02 -25.49
N GLY A 239 9.31 -3.27 -26.50
CA GLY A 239 8.61 -3.17 -27.78
C GLY A 239 7.42 -2.21 -27.78
N ALA A 240 7.23 -1.41 -26.72
CA ALA A 240 6.28 -0.31 -26.71
C ALA A 240 6.72 0.82 -27.66
N ASP A 241 5.75 1.48 -28.31
CA ASP A 241 6.01 2.62 -29.19
C ASP A 241 6.38 3.87 -28.39
N SER A 242 5.54 4.26 -27.44
CA SER A 242 5.79 5.40 -26.55
C SER A 242 4.84 5.46 -25.36
N LEU A 243 5.26 6.18 -24.31
CA LEU A 243 4.43 6.55 -23.18
C LEU A 243 3.95 8.00 -23.35
N ALA A 244 2.63 8.22 -23.23
CA ALA A 244 2.06 9.56 -23.30
C ALA A 244 2.39 10.35 -22.02
N SER A 245 3.34 11.29 -22.09
CA SER A 245 4.02 11.84 -20.91
C SER A 245 3.27 12.96 -20.19
N ASP A 246 2.27 13.56 -20.83
CA ASP A 246 1.42 14.64 -20.28
C ASP A 246 -0.06 14.23 -20.19
N LEU A 247 -0.35 12.94 -20.36
CA LEU A 247 -1.72 12.42 -20.41
C LEU A 247 -2.02 11.52 -19.21
N VAL A 248 -2.35 12.11 -18.07
CA VAL A 248 -2.88 11.34 -16.93
C VAL A 248 -4.36 11.04 -17.16
N LEU A 249 -4.70 9.76 -17.27
CA LEU A 249 -6.07 9.29 -17.36
C LEU A 249 -6.78 9.49 -16.02
N TRP A 250 -6.28 8.86 -14.95
CA TRP A 250 -6.84 8.94 -13.59
C TRP A 250 -5.85 8.38 -12.56
N PRO A 251 -6.00 8.69 -11.26
CA PRO A 251 -5.28 8.00 -10.20
C PRO A 251 -5.80 6.56 -9.96
N ARG A 252 -4.93 5.64 -9.56
CA ARG A 252 -5.31 4.29 -9.08
C ARG A 252 -5.81 4.34 -7.61
N VAL A 253 -6.85 5.12 -7.33
CA VAL A 253 -7.41 5.18 -5.97
C VAL A 253 -7.93 3.81 -5.56
N SER A 254 -7.55 3.37 -4.36
CA SER A 254 -8.04 2.15 -3.74
C SER A 254 -8.95 2.48 -2.56
N VAL A 255 -9.82 1.53 -2.20
CA VAL A 255 -10.66 1.62 -1.00
C VAL A 255 -10.38 0.44 -0.09
N LEU A 256 -10.13 0.74 1.19
CA LEU A 256 -10.09 -0.20 2.29
C LEU A 256 -11.52 -0.38 2.81
N PHE A 257 -11.98 -1.62 2.91
CA PHE A 257 -13.33 -1.95 3.35
C PHE A 257 -13.34 -3.20 4.24
N ALA A 258 -14.34 -3.28 5.11
CA ALA A 258 -14.55 -4.40 6.01
C ALA A 258 -15.87 -5.11 5.73
N ASN A 259 -15.94 -6.41 6.01
CA ASN A 259 -17.23 -7.07 6.20
C ASN A 259 -17.97 -6.37 7.36
N ALA A 260 -19.20 -5.91 7.12
CA ALA A 260 -19.93 -5.10 8.12
C ALA A 260 -20.10 -5.85 9.45
N ALA A 261 -20.41 -7.14 9.41
CA ALA A 261 -20.55 -7.94 10.63
C ALA A 261 -19.22 -8.16 11.36
N ALA A 262 -18.08 -8.13 10.67
CA ALA A 262 -16.76 -8.15 11.30
C ALA A 262 -16.44 -6.82 11.97
N PHE A 263 -16.71 -5.73 11.27
CA PHE A 263 -16.54 -4.37 11.78
C PHE A 263 -17.40 -4.10 13.02
N ASP A 264 -18.66 -4.52 13.02
CA ASP A 264 -19.61 -4.32 14.12
C ASP A 264 -19.24 -5.09 15.40
N ARG A 265 -18.38 -6.11 15.32
CA ARG A 265 -17.86 -6.83 16.50
C ARG A 265 -16.76 -6.08 17.22
N LEU A 266 -16.12 -5.12 16.56
CA LEU A 266 -15.06 -4.31 17.15
C LEU A 266 -15.62 -3.30 18.16
N SER A 267 -14.81 -2.91 19.13
CA SER A 267 -15.19 -1.80 20.01
C SER A 267 -15.29 -0.49 19.23
N PRO A 268 -16.06 0.51 19.69
CA PRO A 268 -16.10 1.82 19.05
C PRO A 268 -14.71 2.46 18.88
N GLU A 269 -13.81 2.23 19.84
CA GLU A 269 -12.42 2.71 19.78
C GLU A 269 -11.63 2.00 18.68
N GLN A 270 -11.77 0.68 18.54
CA GLN A 270 -11.14 -0.10 17.46
C GLN A 270 -11.68 0.29 16.08
N GLN A 271 -13.00 0.53 15.97
CA GLN A 271 -13.63 1.01 14.74
C GLN A 271 -13.10 2.40 14.34
N ALA A 272 -12.97 3.30 15.31
CA ALA A 272 -12.39 4.62 15.08
C ALA A 272 -10.91 4.53 14.70
N ALA A 273 -10.14 3.65 15.35
CA ALA A 273 -8.73 3.42 15.05
C ALA A 273 -8.51 2.88 13.64
N LEU A 274 -9.37 1.97 13.13
CA LEU A 274 -9.28 1.51 11.73
C LEU A 274 -9.45 2.65 10.74
N ARG A 275 -10.46 3.52 10.93
CA ARG A 275 -10.68 4.67 10.04
C ARG A 275 -9.53 5.68 10.13
N GLN A 276 -9.06 5.97 11.34
CA GLN A 276 -7.94 6.88 11.55
C GLN A 276 -6.64 6.32 10.97
N ALA A 277 -6.40 5.00 11.07
CA ALA A 277 -5.23 4.35 10.48
C ALA A 277 -5.22 4.53 8.95
N ALA A 278 -6.37 4.39 8.29
CA ALA A 278 -6.48 4.62 6.85
C ALA A 278 -6.25 6.08 6.45
N ILE A 279 -6.48 7.04 7.34
CA ILE A 279 -6.14 8.47 7.14
C ILE A 279 -4.63 8.69 7.35
N ASP A 280 -4.09 8.20 8.46
CA ASP A 280 -2.67 8.33 8.83
C ASP A 280 -1.73 7.71 7.78
N ALA A 281 -2.15 6.61 7.16
CA ALA A 281 -1.38 5.89 6.15
C ALA A 281 -1.18 6.67 4.83
N ARG A 282 -2.07 7.60 4.49
CA ARG A 282 -2.08 8.24 3.15
C ARG A 282 -0.80 9.01 2.84
N ALA A 283 -0.27 9.76 3.81
CA ALA A 283 0.94 10.56 3.61
C ALA A 283 2.17 9.67 3.40
N VAL A 284 2.24 8.54 4.11
CA VAL A 284 3.29 7.54 3.93
C VAL A 284 3.16 6.91 2.54
N ARG A 285 1.95 6.49 2.14
CA ARG A 285 1.71 5.88 0.84
C ARG A 285 2.03 6.83 -0.32
N LEU A 286 1.68 8.12 -0.23
CA LEU A 286 2.07 9.11 -1.25
C LEU A 286 3.59 9.26 -1.39
N THR A 287 4.30 9.18 -0.27
CA THR A 287 5.77 9.23 -0.27
C THR A 287 6.36 8.00 -0.96
N GLU A 288 5.85 6.81 -0.63
CA GLU A 288 6.27 5.56 -1.26
C GLU A 288 5.95 5.51 -2.75
N ILE A 289 4.74 5.92 -3.17
CA ILE A 289 4.36 6.03 -4.58
C ILE A 289 5.32 6.97 -5.33
N GLY A 290 5.66 8.11 -4.72
CA GLY A 290 6.63 9.03 -5.30
C GLY A 290 7.98 8.34 -5.57
N TRP A 291 8.49 7.57 -4.61
CA TRP A 291 9.73 6.83 -4.77
C TRP A 291 9.64 5.74 -5.84
N GLU A 292 8.56 4.95 -5.83
CA GLU A 292 8.30 3.89 -6.81
C GLU A 292 8.23 4.44 -8.25
N GLU A 293 7.56 5.58 -8.43
CA GLU A 293 7.38 6.20 -9.75
C GLU A 293 8.65 6.90 -10.25
N ASP A 294 9.41 7.55 -9.36
CA ASP A 294 10.72 8.12 -9.69
C ASP A 294 11.73 7.04 -10.11
N GLU A 295 11.71 5.90 -9.42
CA GLU A 295 12.52 4.73 -9.77
C GLU A 295 12.06 4.13 -11.10
N GLY A 296 10.75 3.94 -11.27
CA GLY A 296 10.13 3.48 -12.50
C GLY A 296 10.55 4.35 -13.69
N LEU A 297 10.44 5.68 -13.56
CA LEU A 297 10.88 6.64 -14.57
C LEU A 297 12.37 6.48 -14.91
N THR A 298 13.22 6.42 -13.88
CA THR A 298 14.68 6.28 -14.04
C THR A 298 15.02 5.02 -14.85
N ARG A 299 14.36 3.90 -14.53
CA ARG A 299 14.55 2.62 -15.24
C ARG A 299 14.05 2.70 -16.68
N LEU A 300 12.86 3.23 -16.91
CA LEU A 300 12.29 3.37 -18.25
C LEU A 300 13.16 4.26 -19.15
N CYS A 301 13.68 5.36 -18.61
CA CYS A 301 14.60 6.24 -19.34
C CYS A 301 15.92 5.54 -19.69
N ARG A 302 16.46 4.72 -18.79
CA ARG A 302 17.66 3.90 -19.06
C ARG A 302 17.41 2.85 -20.13
N MET A 303 16.21 2.27 -20.16
CA MET A 303 15.77 1.31 -21.17
C MET A 303 15.41 1.97 -22.50
N GLY A 304 15.37 3.30 -22.55
CA GLY A 304 15.18 4.08 -23.77
C GLY A 304 13.73 4.22 -24.19
N ILE A 305 12.78 4.18 -23.24
CA ILE A 305 11.37 4.44 -23.55
C ILE A 305 11.23 5.79 -24.26
N LYS A 306 10.38 5.84 -25.27
CA LYS A 306 10.02 7.11 -25.91
C LYS A 306 8.91 7.77 -25.10
N LEU A 307 9.18 8.95 -24.57
CA LEU A 307 8.16 9.82 -23.97
C LEU A 307 7.59 10.74 -25.06
N THR A 308 6.28 10.68 -25.27
CA THR A 308 5.59 11.50 -26.28
C THR A 308 4.57 12.39 -25.57
N ALA A 309 4.71 13.71 -25.70
CA ALA A 309 3.69 14.65 -25.23
C ALA A 309 2.56 14.76 -26.27
N ALA A 310 1.32 14.74 -25.81
CA ALA A 310 0.13 15.05 -26.60
C ALA A 310 0.05 16.55 -26.92
N GLY A 311 0.37 17.39 -25.95
CA GLY A 311 0.22 18.85 -26.02
C GLY A 311 -1.23 19.32 -25.90
N GLU A 312 -1.39 20.59 -25.53
CA GLU A 312 -2.70 21.19 -25.23
C GLU A 312 -3.78 21.02 -26.31
N PRO A 313 -3.50 21.17 -27.63
CA PRO A 313 -4.52 20.99 -28.66
C PRO A 313 -5.08 19.55 -28.71
N ALA A 314 -4.22 18.55 -28.53
CA ALA A 314 -4.65 17.15 -28.53
C ALA A 314 -5.40 16.81 -27.24
N LEU A 315 -4.91 17.30 -26.09
CA LEU A 315 -5.58 17.15 -24.80
C LEU A 315 -6.97 17.77 -24.80
N GLU A 316 -7.17 18.93 -25.42
CA GLU A 316 -8.50 19.54 -25.56
C GLU A 316 -9.43 18.66 -26.42
N GLY A 317 -8.93 18.09 -27.52
CA GLY A 317 -9.70 17.14 -28.32
C GLY A 317 -10.11 15.89 -27.52
N LEU A 318 -9.20 15.35 -26.72
CA LEU A 318 -9.46 14.21 -25.83
C LEU A 318 -10.50 14.56 -24.76
N ARG A 319 -10.39 15.74 -24.12
CA ARG A 319 -11.37 16.26 -23.14
C ARG A 319 -12.76 16.41 -23.74
N GLN A 320 -12.86 16.90 -24.98
CA GLN A 320 -14.14 17.01 -25.69
C GLN A 320 -14.75 15.64 -26.00
N ALA A 321 -13.94 14.68 -26.44
CA ALA A 321 -14.39 13.32 -26.74
C ALA A 321 -15.00 12.62 -25.50
N VAL A 322 -14.38 12.79 -24.33
CA VAL A 322 -14.84 12.16 -23.07
C VAL A 322 -15.92 12.94 -22.32
N ALA A 323 -16.42 14.06 -22.84
CA ALA A 323 -17.47 14.86 -22.18
C ALA A 323 -18.72 14.04 -21.78
N PRO A 324 -19.22 13.07 -22.59
CA PRO A 324 -20.35 12.22 -22.19
C PRO A 324 -20.07 11.32 -20.97
N VAL A 325 -18.80 11.02 -20.69
CA VAL A 325 -18.39 10.27 -19.48
C VAL A 325 -18.62 11.12 -18.24
N TYR A 326 -18.25 12.40 -18.28
CA TYR A 326 -18.52 13.34 -17.18
C TYR A 326 -20.02 13.47 -16.89
N ASP A 327 -20.86 13.52 -17.94
CA ASP A 327 -22.32 13.53 -17.78
C ASP A 327 -22.84 12.23 -17.13
N THR A 328 -22.17 11.10 -17.37
CA THR A 328 -22.48 9.82 -16.74
C THR A 328 -22.12 9.82 -15.26
N ILE A 329 -20.90 10.25 -14.92
CA ILE A 329 -20.42 10.35 -13.54
C ILE A 329 -21.31 11.31 -12.73
N ALA A 330 -21.71 12.44 -13.32
CA ALA A 330 -22.51 13.46 -12.66
C ALA A 330 -23.94 13.02 -12.27
N ARG A 331 -24.40 11.83 -12.72
CA ARG A 331 -25.71 11.28 -12.32
C ARG A 331 -25.73 10.82 -10.87
N ASP A 332 -24.58 10.45 -10.32
CA ASP A 332 -24.41 10.14 -8.91
C ASP A 332 -24.02 11.43 -8.15
N PRO A 333 -24.80 11.88 -7.16
CA PRO A 333 -24.51 13.13 -6.44
C PRO A 333 -23.18 13.13 -5.68
N LEU A 334 -22.74 11.97 -5.16
CA LEU A 334 -21.46 11.88 -4.44
C LEU A 334 -20.30 11.93 -5.42
N ALA A 335 -20.40 11.21 -6.54
CA ALA A 335 -19.40 11.26 -7.59
C ALA A 335 -19.28 12.67 -8.21
N ALA A 336 -20.43 13.34 -8.42
CA ALA A 336 -20.47 14.73 -8.86
C ALA A 336 -19.76 15.68 -7.88
N ALA A 337 -20.02 15.53 -6.58
CA ALA A 337 -19.38 16.34 -5.53
C ALA A 337 -17.85 16.15 -5.51
N VAL A 338 -17.37 14.90 -5.68
CA VAL A 338 -15.92 14.62 -5.80
C VAL A 338 -15.31 15.33 -7.01
N MET A 339 -15.99 15.30 -8.18
CA MET A 339 -15.51 16.02 -9.37
C MET A 339 -15.49 17.55 -9.17
N GLU A 340 -16.51 18.10 -8.50
CA GLU A 340 -16.58 19.53 -8.19
C GLU A 340 -15.46 19.96 -7.24
N ASP A 341 -15.18 19.16 -6.21
CA ASP A 341 -14.05 19.40 -5.31
C ASP A 341 -12.72 19.33 -6.06
N ALA A 342 -12.51 18.32 -6.90
CA ALA A 342 -11.30 18.21 -7.71
C ALA A 342 -11.12 19.44 -8.63
N ARG A 343 -12.16 19.88 -9.34
CA ARG A 343 -12.11 21.10 -10.18
C ARG A 343 -11.76 22.34 -9.37
N ARG A 344 -12.39 22.51 -8.21
CA ARG A 344 -12.14 23.64 -7.30
C ARG A 344 -10.71 23.65 -6.79
N LEU A 345 -10.20 22.49 -6.37
CA LEU A 345 -8.84 22.33 -5.83
C LEU A 345 -7.78 22.50 -6.92
N ALA A 346 -8.04 22.02 -8.14
CA ALA A 346 -7.18 22.20 -9.31
C ALA A 346 -7.06 23.69 -9.71
N ALA A 347 -8.16 24.45 -9.66
CA ALA A 347 -8.17 25.87 -10.00
C ALA A 347 -7.32 26.76 -9.07
N ILE A 348 -7.02 26.27 -7.86
CA ILE A 348 -6.21 26.98 -6.86
C ILE A 348 -4.84 26.33 -6.61
N SER A 349 -4.57 25.15 -7.18
CA SER A 349 -3.24 24.52 -7.13
C SER A 349 -2.34 25.15 -8.21
N THR A 350 -1.05 25.25 -7.93
CA THR A 350 -0.08 25.81 -8.88
C THR A 350 0.24 24.79 -9.97
N GLY A 351 -0.62 24.73 -10.99
CA GLY A 351 -0.33 24.10 -12.28
C GLY A 351 -0.68 22.61 -12.38
N GLN A 352 -1.04 22.22 -13.60
CA GLN A 352 -1.10 20.82 -14.03
C GLN A 352 0.30 20.19 -13.86
N ALA A 353 0.38 18.89 -13.56
CA ALA A 353 1.68 18.22 -13.53
C ALA A 353 2.37 18.41 -14.90
N PRO A 354 3.64 18.86 -14.94
CA PRO A 354 4.35 19.01 -16.20
C PRO A 354 4.48 17.64 -16.89
N ALA A 355 4.73 17.68 -18.20
CA ALA A 355 5.04 16.47 -18.95
C ALA A 355 6.22 15.73 -18.27
N ILE A 356 6.11 14.41 -18.19
CA ILE A 356 7.22 13.57 -17.73
C ILE A 356 8.35 13.70 -18.74
N GLU A 357 9.57 13.92 -18.24
CA GLU A 357 10.77 14.03 -19.05
C GLU A 357 11.82 13.06 -18.52
N CYS A 358 12.54 12.41 -19.42
CA CYS A 358 13.79 11.77 -19.08
C CYS A 358 14.82 12.86 -18.88
N THR A 359 15.06 13.24 -17.63
CA THR A 359 16.26 13.98 -17.30
C THR A 359 17.43 13.00 -17.48
N GLU A 360 18.53 13.46 -18.10
CA GLU A 360 19.79 12.75 -17.90
C GLU A 360 19.98 12.69 -16.39
N ALA A 361 20.11 11.47 -15.83
CA ALA A 361 20.56 11.30 -14.46
C ALA A 361 21.73 12.27 -14.29
N PRO A 362 21.72 13.18 -13.30
CA PRO A 362 22.78 14.16 -13.18
C PRO A 362 24.08 13.38 -13.20
N ALA A 363 24.91 13.62 -14.23
CA ALA A 363 26.20 12.97 -14.37
C ALA A 363 26.90 13.13 -13.03
N SER A 364 27.05 12.02 -12.29
CA SER A 364 27.34 11.97 -10.85
C SER A 364 27.91 13.29 -10.37
N SER A 365 27.04 14.20 -9.93
CA SER A 365 27.48 15.54 -9.59
C SER A 365 28.41 15.34 -8.41
N THR A 366 29.71 15.47 -8.62
CA THR A 366 30.71 15.31 -7.57
C THR A 366 30.32 16.24 -6.43
N PRO A 367 29.87 15.74 -5.26
CA PRO A 367 29.35 16.64 -4.25
C PRO A 367 30.47 17.42 -3.60
N SER A 368 30.11 18.65 -3.27
CA SER A 368 30.95 19.66 -2.68
C SER A 368 31.68 19.14 -1.44
N SER A 369 33.01 19.21 -1.49
CA SER A 369 33.89 18.98 -0.35
C SER A 369 33.49 19.84 0.87
N ALA A 370 33.59 19.23 2.05
CA ALA A 370 33.59 19.80 3.41
C ALA A 370 32.28 19.66 4.22
N ALA A 371 31.91 18.41 4.54
CA ALA A 371 31.23 18.08 5.79
C ALA A 371 32.20 17.31 6.70
N SER A 372 32.03 17.43 8.02
CA SER A 372 32.74 16.59 9.00
C SER A 372 32.54 15.10 8.68
N PRO A 373 33.52 14.22 8.96
CA PRO A 373 33.35 12.80 8.69
C PRO A 373 32.14 12.27 9.47
N SER A 374 31.27 11.56 8.75
CA SER A 374 30.07 10.93 9.30
C SER A 374 30.44 9.99 10.45
N PRO A 375 29.60 9.79 11.48
CA PRO A 375 29.82 8.76 12.49
C PRO A 375 29.89 7.33 11.88
N LEU A 376 29.37 7.14 10.66
CA LEU A 376 29.40 5.89 9.92
C LEU A 376 30.68 5.68 9.10
N GLU A 377 31.58 6.67 9.07
CA GLU A 377 32.85 6.59 8.34
C GLU A 377 33.64 5.32 8.72
N GLY A 378 34.16 4.62 7.70
CA GLY A 378 34.93 3.38 7.84
C GLY A 378 34.21 2.15 7.29
N ALA A 379 34.78 0.97 7.57
CA ALA A 379 34.30 -0.32 7.09
C ALA A 379 33.48 -1.07 8.15
N TRP A 380 32.41 -1.73 7.71
CA TRP A 380 31.44 -2.42 8.53
C TRP A 380 31.14 -3.79 7.91
N GLU A 381 31.38 -4.86 8.66
CA GLU A 381 31.22 -6.23 8.17
C GLU A 381 29.95 -6.88 8.72
N VAL A 382 29.27 -7.65 7.88
CA VAL A 382 28.19 -8.55 8.28
C VAL A 382 28.30 -9.87 7.52
N CYS A 383 27.88 -10.97 8.13
CA CYS A 383 27.69 -12.25 7.45
C CYS A 383 26.23 -12.70 7.57
N VAL A 384 25.60 -12.90 6.42
CA VAL A 384 24.18 -13.22 6.29
C VAL A 384 24.01 -14.54 5.53
N THR A 385 23.24 -15.46 6.07
CA THR A 385 22.87 -16.69 5.37
C THR A 385 21.50 -16.59 4.71
N TRP A 386 21.24 -17.43 3.71
CA TRP A 386 19.91 -17.48 3.07
C TRP A 386 18.78 -17.84 4.04
N GLU A 387 19.04 -18.72 5.00
CA GLU A 387 18.06 -19.09 6.04
C GLU A 387 17.68 -17.87 6.90
N GLU A 388 18.65 -17.03 7.22
CA GLU A 388 18.43 -15.82 8.02
C GLU A 388 17.73 -14.72 7.21
N MET A 389 18.02 -14.61 5.91
CA MET A 389 17.26 -13.76 4.98
C MET A 389 15.79 -14.15 4.95
N LEU A 390 15.48 -15.44 4.78
CA LEU A 390 14.11 -15.95 4.81
C LEU A 390 13.41 -15.67 6.14
N ALA A 391 14.12 -15.85 7.26
CA ALA A 391 13.59 -15.53 8.59
C ALA A 391 13.33 -14.03 8.79
N ALA A 392 14.07 -13.17 8.09
CA ALA A 392 13.89 -11.72 8.05
C ALA A 392 12.88 -11.24 7.00
N GLY A 393 12.20 -12.16 6.31
CA GLY A 393 11.14 -11.85 5.34
C GLY A 393 11.62 -11.62 3.90
N ALA A 394 12.83 -12.06 3.55
CA ALA A 394 13.33 -11.94 2.18
C ALA A 394 12.52 -12.79 1.19
N ASP A 395 12.29 -12.25 -0.01
CA ASP A 395 11.68 -12.99 -1.11
C ASP A 395 12.72 -13.79 -1.92
N ALA A 396 12.26 -14.75 -2.71
CA ALA A 396 13.13 -15.67 -3.46
C ALA A 396 14.07 -14.96 -4.46
N GLY A 397 13.72 -13.78 -4.96
CA GLY A 397 14.54 -12.94 -5.84
C GLY A 397 15.75 -12.32 -5.13
N GLU A 398 15.73 -12.21 -3.81
CA GLU A 398 16.86 -11.75 -3.01
C GLU A 398 17.95 -12.82 -2.83
N ASN A 399 17.73 -14.06 -3.30
CA ASN A 399 18.71 -15.14 -3.21
C ASN A 399 19.81 -15.02 -4.26
N ASN A 400 20.70 -14.05 -4.06
CA ASN A 400 21.79 -13.75 -4.97
C ASN A 400 23.11 -13.49 -4.21
N PRO A 401 24.25 -13.47 -4.92
CA PRO A 401 25.55 -13.24 -4.30
C PRO A 401 25.75 -11.84 -3.70
N GLU A 402 24.90 -10.85 -4.00
CA GLU A 402 24.99 -9.49 -3.47
C GLU A 402 24.37 -9.38 -2.07
N ASN A 403 23.45 -10.29 -1.73
CA ASN A 403 22.71 -10.29 -0.47
C ASN A 403 23.10 -11.39 0.53
N ILE A 404 23.82 -12.44 0.07
CA ILE A 404 24.14 -13.61 0.90
C ILE A 404 25.65 -13.80 1.01
N GLY A 405 26.11 -14.16 2.20
CA GLY A 405 27.49 -14.40 2.57
C GLY A 405 28.03 -13.27 3.45
N CYS A 406 29.35 -13.09 3.48
CA CYS A 406 29.95 -11.96 4.20
C CYS A 406 30.12 -10.76 3.27
N HIS A 407 29.84 -9.58 3.81
CA HIS A 407 29.77 -8.29 3.12
C HIS A 407 30.45 -7.24 3.98
N VAL A 408 31.21 -6.37 3.34
CA VAL A 408 31.77 -5.15 3.94
C VAL A 408 31.11 -3.95 3.29
N LEU A 409 30.41 -3.15 4.09
CA LEU A 409 29.99 -1.80 3.74
C LEU A 409 31.05 -0.80 4.19
N ARG A 410 31.71 -0.15 3.24
CA ARG A 410 32.65 0.93 3.53
C ARG A 410 32.03 2.26 3.17
N PHE A 411 31.99 3.19 4.12
CA PHE A 411 31.58 4.58 3.89
C PHE A 411 32.81 5.49 3.85
N GLU A 412 32.89 6.31 2.81
CA GLU A 412 33.88 7.38 2.69
C GLU A 412 33.20 8.65 2.18
N GLY A 413 32.97 9.61 3.10
CA GLY A 413 32.18 10.80 2.79
C GLY A 413 30.75 10.47 2.37
N ASP A 414 30.38 10.82 1.14
CA ASP A 414 29.08 10.58 0.53
C ASP A 414 29.04 9.31 -0.33
N ARG A 415 30.09 8.49 -0.30
CA ARG A 415 30.17 7.26 -1.08
C ARG A 415 30.11 6.03 -0.19
N PHE A 416 29.60 4.96 -0.76
CA PHE A 416 29.73 3.64 -0.16
C PHE A 416 30.17 2.59 -1.18
N TRP A 417 30.80 1.53 -0.67
CA TRP A 417 31.10 0.30 -1.41
C TRP A 417 30.64 -0.90 -0.61
N ASN A 418 30.07 -1.87 -1.31
CA ASN A 418 29.69 -3.18 -0.81
C ASN A 418 30.51 -4.25 -1.52
N TYR A 419 31.29 -5.02 -0.77
CA TYR A 419 32.20 -6.02 -1.33
C TYR A 419 32.43 -7.17 -0.36
N ARG A 420 33.08 -8.23 -0.83
CA ARG A 420 33.46 -9.37 -0.01
C ARG A 420 34.68 -9.04 0.85
N PRO A 421 34.75 -9.54 2.10
CA PRO A 421 35.96 -9.40 2.92
C PRO A 421 37.22 -9.85 2.17
N GLY A 422 38.31 -9.09 2.31
CA GLY A 422 39.56 -9.32 1.59
C GLY A 422 39.60 -8.87 0.12
N SER A 423 38.58 -8.18 -0.38
CA SER A 423 38.58 -7.50 -1.69
C SER A 423 38.91 -6.01 -1.57
N GLU A 424 39.52 -5.42 -2.61
CA GLU A 424 39.86 -3.98 -2.61
C GLU A 424 38.62 -3.11 -2.92
N PRO A 425 38.30 -2.08 -2.11
CA PRO A 425 37.24 -1.13 -2.39
C PRO A 425 37.40 -0.47 -3.77
N GLY A 426 36.33 -0.42 -4.55
CA GLY A 426 36.31 0.21 -5.88
C GLY A 426 36.95 -0.62 -7.02
N SER A 427 37.53 -1.78 -6.72
CA SER A 427 37.93 -2.72 -7.78
C SER A 427 36.70 -3.49 -8.27
N HIS A 428 36.34 -3.39 -9.55
CA HIS A 428 35.23 -4.17 -10.16
C HIS A 428 35.65 -5.64 -10.41
N GLY A 429 36.42 -6.22 -9.50
CA GLY A 429 37.02 -7.55 -9.58
C GLY A 429 36.18 -8.62 -8.89
N ALA A 430 36.75 -9.82 -8.75
CA ALA A 430 36.12 -10.94 -8.05
C ALA A 430 35.94 -10.61 -6.55
N GLY A 431 34.74 -10.18 -6.18
CA GLY A 431 34.37 -9.79 -4.81
C GLY A 431 33.69 -8.44 -4.69
N PHE A 432 33.65 -7.64 -5.77
CA PHE A 432 32.75 -6.49 -5.86
C PHE A 432 31.29 -6.97 -5.88
N LEU A 433 30.44 -6.30 -5.12
CA LEU A 433 29.00 -6.55 -5.13
C LEU A 433 28.27 -5.34 -5.68
N SER A 434 28.48 -4.16 -5.08
CA SER A 434 27.80 -2.93 -5.49
C SER A 434 28.48 -1.68 -4.92
N ASP A 435 28.18 -0.51 -5.47
CA ASP A 435 28.62 0.79 -4.94
C ASP A 435 27.62 1.90 -5.28
N GLY A 436 27.82 3.07 -4.68
CA GLY A 436 26.96 4.21 -4.94
C GLY A 436 27.23 5.39 -4.02
N THR A 437 26.23 6.24 -3.87
CA THR A 437 26.26 7.37 -2.93
C THR A 437 25.33 7.16 -1.76
N VAL A 438 25.60 7.86 -0.66
CA VAL A 438 24.77 7.88 0.53
C VAL A 438 24.45 9.31 0.96
N GLU A 439 23.23 9.51 1.41
CA GLU A 439 22.81 10.69 2.17
C GLU A 439 22.55 10.23 3.60
N ILE A 440 23.21 10.84 4.57
CA ILE A 440 23.09 10.51 6.00
C ILE A 440 22.54 11.73 6.71
N ASP A 441 21.39 11.57 7.36
CA ASP A 441 20.83 12.58 8.26
C ASP A 441 20.98 12.09 9.71
N GLU A 442 21.79 12.82 10.48
CA GLU A 442 22.08 12.50 11.87
C GLU A 442 20.94 12.91 12.83
N ALA A 443 20.08 13.84 12.43
CA ALA A 443 19.01 14.36 13.28
C ALA A 443 17.84 13.38 13.39
N ASP A 444 17.51 12.69 12.29
CA ASP A 444 16.48 11.67 12.22
C ASP A 444 17.05 10.23 12.23
N GLN A 445 18.38 10.11 12.25
CA GLN A 445 19.11 8.85 12.12
C GLN A 445 18.71 8.07 10.87
N SER A 446 18.49 8.76 9.76
CA SER A 446 18.21 8.14 8.46
C SER A 446 19.46 8.05 7.59
N ILE A 447 19.45 7.06 6.71
CA ILE A 447 20.43 6.89 5.65
C ILE A 447 19.70 6.49 4.37
N THR A 448 20.03 7.16 3.29
CA THR A 448 19.54 6.85 1.95
C THR A 448 20.71 6.35 1.11
N PHE A 449 20.62 5.12 0.61
CA PHE A 449 21.56 4.57 -0.35
C PHE A 449 21.02 4.81 -1.76
N HIS A 450 21.89 5.33 -2.63
CA HIS A 450 21.64 5.45 -4.07
C HIS A 450 22.55 4.48 -4.79
N GLU A 451 22.00 3.37 -5.27
CA GLU A 451 22.74 2.18 -5.72
C GLU A 451 22.06 1.59 -6.94
N ASP A 452 22.78 1.39 -8.05
CA ASP A 452 22.25 0.85 -9.32
C ASP A 452 21.01 1.59 -9.90
N GLY A 453 20.73 2.80 -9.43
CA GLY A 453 19.55 3.60 -9.77
C GLY A 453 18.36 3.39 -8.83
N TYR A 454 18.53 2.61 -7.77
CA TYR A 454 17.58 2.46 -6.68
C TYR A 454 17.90 3.41 -5.54
N ARG A 455 16.85 3.84 -4.84
CA ARG A 455 16.94 4.65 -3.62
C ARG A 455 16.40 3.83 -2.44
N PHE A 456 17.30 3.38 -1.56
CA PHE A 456 16.93 2.58 -0.40
C PHE A 456 17.09 3.39 0.89
N VAL A 457 16.00 3.55 1.63
CA VAL A 457 15.97 4.32 2.88
C VAL A 457 15.92 3.39 4.08
N TYR A 458 16.83 3.63 5.02
CA TYR A 458 16.89 2.96 6.30
C TYR A 458 16.99 3.98 7.43
N THR A 459 16.54 3.61 8.62
CA THR A 459 17.07 4.23 9.84
C THR A 459 18.30 3.46 10.28
N TRP A 460 19.25 4.13 10.91
CA TRP A 460 20.46 3.52 11.43
C TRP A 460 20.60 3.79 12.92
N SER A 461 21.28 2.89 13.62
CA SER A 461 21.74 3.13 14.98
C SER A 461 23.18 2.68 15.14
N LEU A 462 23.96 3.49 15.83
CA LEU A 462 25.35 3.20 16.14
C LEU A 462 25.53 3.16 17.66
N PHE A 463 25.97 2.02 18.17
CA PHE A 463 26.36 1.87 19.56
C PHE A 463 27.71 1.15 19.63
N GLU A 464 28.71 1.84 20.16
CA GLU A 464 30.11 1.40 20.12
C GLU A 464 30.53 1.07 18.66
N ASP A 465 31.01 -0.14 18.41
CA ASP A 465 31.44 -0.62 17.10
C ASP A 465 30.38 -1.49 16.41
N THR A 466 29.10 -1.25 16.73
CA THR A 466 27.96 -1.97 16.17
C THR A 466 27.00 -1.04 15.45
N LEU A 467 26.85 -1.23 14.14
CA LEU A 467 25.95 -0.47 13.27
C LEU A 467 24.75 -1.35 12.90
N SER A 468 23.53 -0.88 13.14
CA SER A 468 22.30 -1.58 12.74
C SER A 468 21.45 -0.72 11.83
N PHE A 469 20.76 -1.35 10.88
CA PHE A 469 19.77 -0.67 10.04
C PHE A 469 18.37 -1.22 10.31
N ARG A 470 17.35 -0.41 10.02
CA ARG A 470 15.95 -0.83 9.90
C ARG A 470 15.35 -0.25 8.62
N LYS A 471 14.57 -1.05 7.91
CA LYS A 471 13.93 -0.63 6.66
C LYS A 471 12.96 0.52 6.95
N VAL A 472 13.04 1.56 6.12
CA VAL A 472 12.02 2.61 6.02
C VAL A 472 11.30 2.48 4.68
N SER A 473 12.02 2.13 3.62
CA SER A 473 11.48 1.78 2.31
C SER A 473 11.78 0.32 1.95
N PHE A 474 11.31 -0.12 0.77
CA PHE A 474 11.83 -1.32 0.13
C PHE A 474 13.37 -1.21 -0.04
N GLY A 475 14.04 -2.36 -0.04
CA GLY A 475 15.50 -2.45 -0.21
C GLY A 475 16.04 -3.79 0.27
N PRO A 476 17.34 -4.07 0.04
CA PRO A 476 17.95 -5.34 0.40
C PRO A 476 17.69 -5.75 1.85
N THR A 477 17.10 -6.92 2.04
CA THR A 477 16.84 -7.51 3.37
C THR A 477 18.14 -7.79 4.10
N ALA A 478 19.22 -8.09 3.37
CA ALA A 478 20.55 -8.34 3.92
C ALA A 478 21.06 -7.23 4.86
N ARG A 479 20.64 -5.98 4.64
CA ARG A 479 21.04 -4.83 5.46
C ARG A 479 20.42 -4.80 6.85
N VAL A 480 19.32 -5.52 7.08
CA VAL A 480 18.56 -5.47 8.34
C VAL A 480 18.52 -6.80 9.09
N VAL A 481 19.11 -7.85 8.53
CA VAL A 481 19.13 -9.20 9.15
C VAL A 481 19.85 -9.18 10.50
N LYS A 482 21.01 -8.51 10.57
CA LYS A 482 21.84 -8.41 11.78
C LYS A 482 22.62 -7.11 11.83
N PRO A 483 23.08 -6.71 13.03
CA PRO A 483 24.04 -5.62 13.16
C PRO A 483 25.37 -5.94 12.48
N TYR A 484 25.97 -4.90 11.90
CA TYR A 484 27.31 -4.88 11.34
C TYR A 484 28.31 -4.56 12.45
N THR A 485 29.50 -5.16 12.37
CA THR A 485 30.63 -4.86 13.26
C THR A 485 31.68 -4.03 12.53
N ARG A 486 32.28 -3.05 13.21
CA ARG A 486 33.38 -2.27 12.64
C ARG A 486 34.52 -3.20 12.23
N SER A 487 35.02 -3.03 11.01
CA SER A 487 36.12 -3.79 10.44
C SER A 487 37.39 -2.95 10.41
N ASP A 488 38.52 -3.56 10.79
CA ASP A 488 39.86 -2.95 10.80
C ASP A 488 40.60 -3.12 9.45
N GLU A 489 39.91 -3.58 8.40
CA GLU A 489 40.48 -3.83 7.05
C GLU A 489 41.04 -2.59 6.34
#